data_AF-A0A2I0T7D0-F1
#
_entry.id   AF-A0A2I0T7D0-F1
#
_cell.length_a   1.000
_cell.length_b   1.000
_cell.length_c   1.000
_cell.angle_alpha   90.00
_cell.angle_beta   90.00
_cell.angle_gamma   90.00
#
_symmetry.space_group_name_H-M   'P 1'
#
loop_
_entity.id
_entity.type
_entity.pdbx_description
1 polymer ?
#
loop_
_entity_poly.entity_id
_entity_poly.type
_entity_poly.pdbx_seq_one_letter_code
_entity_poly.pdbx_strand_id
1 'polypeptide(L)'
;MDFAENERVQLQDRSERLYGLGDLQERTGKLAGSKPDPSARMGLSEEEKLQISKELVDLQIETNKMKEQYETENFELKNMVVKNEELSQELLNLANARSNRGPTVADESSAELERVRATVRRLSARGAKLLGNQDHIKVELEKLKKTYDLQQQKLEERVMVMGKELQEAKGATGDTQRKLAEQSAVLLTSQSQLQEVEVENSQLQLRLKQLNEEYRSRLAQYIKDVAVGTPSPRGSPELGRSLHTGTILKHLLSSREWGRVERRLEMDYMDSKSSKAPADHAPMKRFVDNMLKDIRASYKSREEQLAGAARGYKKRMKNLVKKHENLLIAYGLQREQIRSLGSSAMDCGPAELHFSITDPELLTNTTRELNRLREEKAKLEMQLRELQKERPKETSAFPLSPEQ
;
A
#
# COMPACT_ATOMS: atom_id res chain seq x y z
N MET A 1 -16.70 -21.57 -34.68
CA MET A 1 -15.52 -20.75 -34.35
C MET A 1 -15.73 -20.08 -32.99
N ASP A 2 -16.52 -20.68 -32.09
CA ASP A 2 -17.32 -19.91 -31.13
C ASP A 2 -16.76 -19.99 -29.69
N PHE A 3 -15.72 -20.80 -29.48
CA PHE A 3 -15.02 -20.90 -28.20
C PHE A 3 -14.09 -19.72 -27.93
N ALA A 4 -13.47 -19.16 -28.98
CA ALA A 4 -12.48 -18.09 -28.86
C ALA A 4 -13.12 -16.72 -28.57
N GLU A 5 -14.33 -16.48 -29.06
CA GLU A 5 -15.07 -15.24 -28.79
C GLU A 5 -15.63 -15.23 -27.37
N ASN A 6 -16.11 -16.37 -26.86
CA ASN A 6 -16.63 -16.48 -25.51
C ASN A 6 -15.53 -16.32 -24.44
N GLU A 7 -14.31 -16.82 -24.70
CA GLU A 7 -13.14 -16.54 -23.86
C GLU A 7 -12.75 -15.06 -23.87
N ARG A 8 -12.84 -14.39 -25.02
CA ARG A 8 -12.53 -12.95 -25.13
C ARG A 8 -13.53 -12.09 -24.35
N VAL A 9 -14.82 -12.40 -24.41
CA VAL A 9 -15.85 -11.66 -23.67
C VAL A 9 -15.69 -11.89 -22.16
N GLN A 10 -15.34 -13.09 -21.72
CA GLN A 10 -15.04 -13.35 -20.31
C GLN A 10 -13.76 -12.64 -19.83
N LEU A 11 -12.74 -12.53 -20.69
CA LEU A 11 -11.52 -11.78 -20.38
C LEU A 11 -11.77 -10.27 -20.31
N GLN A 12 -12.73 -9.76 -21.08
CA GLN A 12 -13.11 -8.35 -21.08
C GLN A 12 -13.93 -7.98 -19.82
N ASP A 13 -14.90 -8.81 -19.41
CA ASP A 13 -15.62 -8.64 -18.13
C ASP A 13 -14.67 -8.82 -16.92
N ARG A 14 -13.67 -9.71 -17.00
CA ARG A 14 -12.59 -9.79 -16.00
C ARG A 14 -11.72 -8.53 -15.97
N SER A 15 -11.42 -7.95 -17.13
CA SER A 15 -10.64 -6.71 -17.26
C SER A 15 -11.36 -5.51 -16.67
N GLU A 16 -12.66 -5.35 -16.93
CA GLU A 16 -13.45 -4.26 -16.38
C GLU A 16 -13.59 -4.34 -14.85
N ARG A 17 -13.73 -5.55 -14.29
CA ARG A 17 -13.68 -5.77 -12.83
C ARG A 17 -12.31 -5.44 -12.23
N LEU A 18 -11.21 -5.62 -12.99
CA LEU A 18 -9.85 -5.25 -12.58
C LEU A 18 -9.60 -3.74 -12.62
N TYR A 19 -10.23 -3.00 -13.53
CA TYR A 19 -10.15 -1.54 -13.56
C TYR A 19 -10.96 -0.90 -12.42
N GLY A 20 -12.13 -1.44 -12.07
CA GLY A 20 -12.88 -1.02 -10.88
C GLY A 20 -12.14 -1.29 -9.55
N LEU A 21 -11.24 -2.29 -9.53
CA LEU A 21 -10.34 -2.56 -8.40
C LEU A 21 -9.23 -1.51 -8.27
N GLY A 22 -8.79 -0.88 -9.37
CA GLY A 22 -7.75 0.16 -9.37
C GLY A 22 -8.18 1.45 -8.66
N ASP A 23 -9.44 1.85 -8.83
CA ASP A 23 -10.01 3.03 -8.17
C ASP A 23 -10.30 2.81 -6.68
N LEU A 24 -10.69 1.58 -6.32
CA LEU A 24 -10.70 1.11 -4.93
C LEU A 24 -9.27 1.09 -4.35
N GLN A 25 -8.25 0.80 -5.16
CA GLN A 25 -6.84 0.75 -4.75
C GLN A 25 -6.23 2.14 -4.53
N GLU A 26 -6.58 3.14 -5.35
CA GLU A 26 -6.15 4.52 -5.14
C GLU A 26 -6.83 5.13 -3.91
N ARG A 27 -8.10 4.79 -3.65
CA ARG A 27 -8.78 5.19 -2.41
C ARG A 27 -8.26 4.53 -1.15
N THR A 28 -7.95 3.24 -1.22
CA THR A 28 -7.30 2.54 -0.11
C THR A 28 -5.87 3.05 0.08
N GLY A 29 -5.20 3.53 -0.99
CA GLY A 29 -3.92 4.22 -0.92
C GLY A 29 -3.97 5.57 -0.21
N LYS A 30 -5.03 6.38 -0.43
CA LYS A 30 -5.24 7.66 0.27
C LYS A 30 -5.66 7.47 1.74
N LEU A 31 -6.42 6.40 2.06
CA LEU A 31 -6.71 5.98 3.44
C LEU A 31 -5.51 5.29 4.13
N ALA A 32 -4.54 4.78 3.38
CA ALA A 32 -3.31 4.20 3.92
C ALA A 32 -2.23 5.25 4.23
N GLY A 33 -2.26 6.42 3.58
CA GLY A 33 -1.36 7.54 3.86
C GLY A 33 -1.64 8.27 5.19
N SER A 34 -2.84 8.13 5.76
CA SER A 34 -3.24 8.67 7.06
C SER A 34 -3.32 7.63 8.18
N LYS A 35 -2.93 6.37 7.91
CA LYS A 35 -2.80 5.35 8.96
C LYS A 35 -1.42 5.54 9.63
N PRO A 36 -1.38 5.98 10.90
CA PRO A 36 -0.19 5.75 11.73
C PRO A 36 0.12 4.26 11.68
N ASP A 37 1.41 3.94 11.65
CA ASP A 37 1.94 2.57 11.57
C ASP A 37 1.03 1.60 12.34
N PRO A 38 0.47 0.54 11.74
CA PRO A 38 -0.39 -0.38 12.47
C PRO A 38 0.35 -0.97 13.66
N SER A 39 1.69 -1.06 13.62
CA SER A 39 2.55 -1.45 14.74
C SER A 39 2.69 -0.36 15.80
N ALA A 40 2.71 0.93 15.44
CA ALA A 40 2.66 2.04 16.39
C ALA A 40 1.25 2.20 16.98
N ARG A 41 0.18 2.00 16.21
CA ARG A 41 -1.21 1.95 16.72
C ARG A 41 -1.45 0.74 17.59
N MET A 42 -0.92 -0.42 17.23
CA MET A 42 -1.06 -1.65 17.99
C MET A 42 -0.18 -1.63 19.23
N GLY A 43 1.05 -1.10 19.16
CA GLY A 43 1.92 -0.87 20.31
C GLY A 43 1.38 0.19 21.25
N LEU A 44 0.87 1.32 20.75
CA LEU A 44 0.14 2.29 21.58
C LEU A 44 -1.16 1.71 22.11
N SER A 45 -1.87 0.87 21.35
CA SER A 45 -3.11 0.22 21.83
C SER A 45 -2.83 -0.89 22.85
N GLU A 46 -1.72 -1.62 22.75
CA GLU A 46 -1.29 -2.61 23.73
C GLU A 46 -0.75 -1.93 24.98
N GLU A 47 0.04 -0.87 24.83
CA GLU A 47 0.49 -0.03 25.95
C GLU A 47 -0.70 0.64 26.65
N GLU A 48 -1.67 1.18 25.90
CA GLU A 48 -2.92 1.72 26.45
C GLU A 48 -3.74 0.64 27.15
N LYS A 49 -3.81 -0.57 26.59
CA LYS A 49 -4.50 -1.71 27.25
C LYS A 49 -3.78 -2.14 28.52
N LEU A 50 -2.44 -2.20 28.51
CA LEU A 50 -1.65 -2.54 29.68
C LEU A 50 -1.76 -1.45 30.75
N GLN A 51 -1.75 -0.18 30.35
CA GLN A 51 -1.96 0.96 31.23
C GLN A 51 -3.36 0.95 31.85
N ILE A 52 -4.42 0.68 31.08
CA ILE A 52 -5.79 0.51 31.60
C ILE A 52 -5.86 -0.70 32.52
N SER A 53 -5.20 -1.81 32.19
CA SER A 53 -5.18 -3.01 33.04
C SER A 53 -4.47 -2.76 34.37
N LYS A 54 -3.38 -1.98 34.35
CA LYS A 54 -2.63 -1.55 35.53
C LYS A 54 -3.47 -0.60 36.39
N GLU A 55 -4.05 0.43 35.79
CA GLU A 55 -4.94 1.36 36.48
C GLU A 55 -6.16 0.66 37.11
N LEU A 56 -6.71 -0.35 36.42
CA LEU A 56 -7.80 -1.17 36.96
C LEU A 56 -7.36 -1.99 38.18
N VAL A 57 -6.17 -2.60 38.12
CA VAL A 57 -5.60 -3.34 39.25
C VAL A 57 -5.28 -2.40 40.42
N ASP A 58 -4.69 -1.23 40.14
CA ASP A 58 -4.38 -0.22 41.16
C ASP A 58 -5.67 0.28 41.83
N LEU A 59 -6.72 0.58 41.05
CA LEU A 59 -8.04 0.93 41.58
C LEU A 59 -8.67 -0.20 42.40
N GLN A 60 -8.48 -1.46 42.00
CA GLN A 60 -8.96 -2.61 42.75
C GLN A 60 -8.23 -2.75 44.10
N ILE A 61 -6.91 -2.53 44.11
CA ILE A 61 -6.09 -2.52 45.33
C ILE A 61 -6.53 -1.36 46.23
N GLU A 62 -6.68 -0.16 45.69
CA GLU A 62 -7.15 1.02 46.43
C GLU A 62 -8.55 0.80 47.02
N THR A 63 -9.47 0.21 46.23
CA THR A 63 -10.82 -0.15 46.68
C THR A 63 -10.79 -1.16 47.81
N ASN A 64 -9.96 -2.21 47.70
CA ASN A 64 -9.80 -3.20 48.75
C ASN A 64 -9.19 -2.60 50.01
N LYS A 65 -8.21 -1.68 49.87
CA LYS A 65 -7.58 -0.98 50.98
C LYS A 65 -8.57 -0.07 51.72
N MET A 66 -9.38 0.68 50.98
CA MET A 66 -10.47 1.49 51.57
C MET A 66 -11.49 0.58 52.26
N LYS A 67 -11.86 -0.55 51.66
CA LYS A 67 -12.79 -1.51 52.25
C LYS A 67 -12.26 -2.09 53.57
N GLU A 68 -10.99 -2.48 53.62
CA GLU A 68 -10.33 -2.96 54.84
C GLU A 68 -10.33 -1.87 55.93
N GLN A 69 -10.03 -0.62 55.57
CA GLN A 69 -10.13 0.51 56.49
C GLN A 69 -11.54 0.67 57.05
N TYR A 70 -12.57 0.66 56.20
CA TYR A 70 -13.95 0.73 56.66
C TYR A 70 -14.32 -0.45 57.58
N GLU A 71 -13.87 -1.66 57.29
CA GLU A 71 -14.12 -2.83 58.14
C GLU A 71 -13.43 -2.70 59.50
N THR A 72 -12.20 -2.19 59.55
CA THR A 72 -11.48 -1.93 60.81
C THR A 72 -12.15 -0.84 61.65
N GLU A 73 -12.52 0.29 61.04
CA GLU A 73 -13.25 1.37 61.74
C GLU A 73 -14.62 0.89 62.23
N ASN A 74 -15.32 0.07 61.44
CA ASN A 74 -16.61 -0.50 61.82
C ASN A 74 -16.47 -1.48 63.00
N PHE A 75 -15.41 -2.30 63.02
CA PHE A 75 -15.10 -3.15 64.17
C PHE A 75 -14.79 -2.33 65.43
N GLU A 76 -14.00 -1.25 65.32
CA GLU A 76 -13.72 -0.34 66.43
C GLU A 76 -14.98 0.35 66.94
N LEU A 77 -15.83 0.86 66.04
CA LEU A 77 -17.11 1.49 66.39
C LEU A 77 -18.02 0.49 67.09
N LYS A 78 -18.12 -0.74 66.59
CA LYS A 78 -18.92 -1.79 67.21
C LYS A 78 -18.42 -2.11 68.62
N ASN A 79 -17.11 -2.20 68.82
CA ASN A 79 -16.51 -2.40 70.13
C ASN A 79 -16.80 -1.21 71.07
N MET A 80 -16.77 0.01 70.56
CA MET A 80 -17.14 1.20 71.34
C MET A 80 -18.62 1.23 71.72
N VAL A 81 -19.52 0.80 70.83
CA VAL A 81 -20.95 0.68 71.12
C VAL A 81 -21.17 -0.31 72.25
N VAL A 82 -20.55 -1.49 72.20
CA VAL A 82 -20.63 -2.50 73.27
C VAL A 82 -20.16 -1.92 74.61
N LYS A 83 -19.01 -1.23 74.64
CA LYS A 83 -18.53 -0.55 75.86
C LYS A 83 -19.51 0.52 76.37
N ASN A 84 -20.17 1.24 75.47
CA ASN A 84 -21.18 2.24 75.84
C ASN A 84 -22.45 1.58 76.39
N GLU A 85 -22.87 0.46 75.83
CA GLU A 85 -23.98 -0.34 76.35
C GLU A 85 -23.66 -0.91 77.73
N GLU A 86 -22.44 -1.41 77.95
CA GLU A 86 -21.93 -1.85 79.26
C GLU A 86 -21.96 -0.70 80.28
N LEU A 87 -21.40 0.47 79.94
CA LEU A 87 -21.43 1.65 80.81
C LEU A 87 -22.87 2.13 81.08
N SER A 88 -23.75 2.04 80.08
CA SER A 88 -25.16 2.40 80.25
C SER A 88 -25.87 1.43 81.20
N GLN A 89 -25.55 0.14 81.14
CA GLN A 89 -26.04 -0.87 82.08
C GLN A 89 -25.49 -0.63 83.49
N GLU A 90 -24.21 -0.29 83.63
CA GLU A 90 -23.60 0.09 84.92
C GLU A 90 -24.27 1.34 85.52
N LEU A 91 -24.49 2.38 84.72
CA LEU A 91 -25.19 3.59 85.17
C LEU A 91 -26.64 3.31 85.56
N LEU A 92 -27.34 2.43 84.83
CA LEU A 92 -28.68 1.99 85.19
C LEU A 92 -28.66 1.23 86.52
N ASN A 93 -27.69 0.34 86.72
CA ASN A 93 -27.50 -0.40 87.97
C ASN A 93 -27.18 0.54 89.14
N LEU A 94 -26.34 1.55 88.93
CA LEU A 94 -26.02 2.59 89.91
C LEU A 94 -27.22 3.49 90.21
N ALA A 95 -28.01 3.86 89.20
CA ALA A 95 -29.25 4.63 89.38
C ALA A 95 -30.29 3.82 90.18
N ASN A 96 -30.41 2.52 89.91
CA ASN A 96 -31.24 1.60 90.68
C ASN A 96 -30.72 1.41 92.12
N ALA A 97 -29.39 1.34 92.32
CA ALA A 97 -28.77 1.29 93.64
C ALA A 97 -28.94 2.60 94.43
N ARG A 98 -28.92 3.75 93.74
CA ARG A 98 -29.18 5.10 94.29
C ARG A 98 -30.67 5.31 94.58
N SER A 99 -31.58 4.74 93.80
CA SER A 99 -33.01 4.67 94.13
C SER A 99 -33.25 3.93 95.46
N ASN A 100 -32.30 3.09 95.89
CA ASN A 100 -32.32 2.34 97.14
C ASN A 100 -31.37 2.89 98.23
N ARG A 101 -30.59 3.97 98.00
CA ARG A 101 -29.70 4.58 99.00
C ARG A 101 -29.67 6.11 98.89
N GLY A 102 -30.07 6.76 99.98
CA GLY A 102 -30.08 8.21 100.15
C GLY A 102 -28.70 8.89 100.07
N PRO A 103 -28.67 10.25 100.06
CA PRO A 103 -27.59 11.02 99.46
C PRO A 103 -26.38 11.26 100.39
N THR A 104 -25.27 10.59 100.10
CA THR A 104 -23.90 10.94 100.49
C THR A 104 -23.03 10.39 99.35
N VAL A 105 -22.46 11.15 98.41
CA VAL A 105 -21.24 11.97 98.49
C VAL A 105 -21.25 12.92 97.27
N ALA A 106 -21.05 14.23 97.47
CA ALA A 106 -21.13 15.23 96.40
C ALA A 106 -19.81 15.45 95.62
N ASP A 107 -18.71 14.82 96.04
CA ASP A 107 -17.37 15.13 95.53
C ASP A 107 -16.95 14.25 94.33
N GLU A 108 -17.34 12.98 94.29
CA GLU A 108 -17.06 12.08 93.16
C GLU A 108 -17.89 12.42 91.91
N SER A 109 -19.11 12.95 92.11
CA SER A 109 -20.02 13.34 91.03
C SER A 109 -19.49 14.52 90.20
N SER A 110 -18.72 15.42 90.81
CA SER A 110 -18.07 16.56 90.16
C SER A 110 -16.94 16.10 89.22
N ALA A 111 -16.11 15.16 89.68
CA ALA A 111 -15.01 14.58 88.90
C ALA A 111 -15.52 13.68 87.76
N GLU A 112 -16.61 12.96 87.97
CA GLU A 112 -17.35 12.22 86.92
C GLU A 112 -17.92 13.17 85.86
N LEU A 113 -18.57 14.28 86.28
CA LEU A 113 -19.12 15.28 85.36
C LEU A 113 -18.04 15.98 84.52
N GLU A 114 -16.86 16.25 85.07
CA GLU A 114 -15.74 16.78 84.27
C GLU A 114 -15.16 15.75 83.29
N ARG A 115 -15.10 14.47 83.67
CA ARG A 115 -14.68 13.41 82.74
C ARG A 115 -15.66 13.27 81.56
N VAL A 116 -16.96 13.35 81.83
CA VAL A 116 -18.00 13.35 80.79
C VAL A 116 -17.94 14.61 79.92
N ARG A 117 -17.73 15.80 80.50
CA ARG A 117 -17.51 17.03 79.72
C ARG A 117 -16.26 16.93 78.85
N ALA A 118 -15.18 16.32 79.35
CA ALA A 118 -13.95 16.12 78.59
C ALA A 118 -14.14 15.13 77.42
N THR A 119 -14.90 14.05 77.60
CA THR A 119 -15.21 13.11 76.51
C THR A 119 -16.14 13.74 75.46
N VAL A 120 -17.14 14.50 75.88
CA VAL A 120 -18.03 15.24 74.96
C VAL A 120 -17.25 16.25 74.10
N ARG A 121 -16.32 17.01 74.70
CA ARG A 121 -15.43 17.91 73.93
C ARG A 121 -14.56 17.14 72.94
N ARG A 122 -14.06 15.96 73.32
CA ARG A 122 -13.23 15.10 72.45
C ARG A 122 -14.03 14.53 71.28
N LEU A 123 -15.26 14.10 71.53
CA LEU A 123 -16.18 13.59 70.51
C LEU A 123 -16.66 14.71 69.58
N SER A 124 -16.92 15.91 70.10
CA SER A 124 -17.26 17.09 69.30
C SER A 124 -16.11 17.52 68.40
N ALA A 125 -14.87 17.56 68.92
CA ALA A 125 -13.68 17.83 68.12
C ALA A 125 -13.43 16.76 67.04
N ARG A 126 -13.76 15.50 67.32
CA ARG A 126 -13.68 14.40 66.36
C ARG A 126 -14.78 14.49 65.29
N GLY A 127 -16.00 14.90 65.67
CA GLY A 127 -17.10 15.18 64.75
C GLY A 127 -16.78 16.34 63.79
N ALA A 128 -16.12 17.39 64.28
CA ALA A 128 -15.66 18.50 63.45
C ALA A 128 -14.57 18.06 62.43
N LYS A 129 -13.67 17.15 62.81
CA LYS A 129 -12.67 16.57 61.88
C LYS A 129 -13.29 15.69 60.80
N LEU A 130 -14.29 14.88 61.15
CA LEU A 130 -15.00 14.03 60.17
C LEU A 130 -15.80 14.87 59.16
N LEU A 131 -16.43 15.96 59.61
CA LEU A 131 -17.13 16.91 58.73
C LEU A 131 -16.16 17.61 57.76
N GLY A 132 -14.96 18.01 58.20
CA GLY A 132 -13.95 18.60 57.33
C GLY A 132 -13.46 17.65 56.21
N ASN A 133 -13.42 16.34 56.47
CA ASN A 133 -13.07 15.34 55.46
C ASN A 133 -14.19 15.13 54.44
N GLN A 134 -15.45 15.32 54.84
CA GLN A 134 -16.62 15.16 53.96
C GLN A 134 -16.63 16.20 52.83
N ASP A 135 -16.27 17.45 53.14
CA ASP A 135 -16.17 18.50 52.12
C ASP A 135 -14.98 18.28 51.17
N HIS A 136 -13.86 17.79 51.68
CA HIS A 136 -12.72 17.44 50.84
C HIS A 136 -13.04 16.31 49.84
N ILE A 137 -13.69 15.23 50.31
CA ILE A 137 -14.12 14.12 49.44
C ILE A 137 -15.13 14.59 48.39
N LYS A 138 -16.06 15.49 48.75
CA LYS A 138 -16.98 16.10 47.77
C LYS A 138 -16.23 16.86 46.67
N VAL A 139 -15.23 17.67 47.03
CA VAL A 139 -14.46 18.44 46.05
C VAL A 139 -13.67 17.52 45.11
N GLU A 140 -13.07 16.45 45.63
CA GLU A 140 -12.36 15.47 44.80
C GLU A 140 -13.31 14.67 43.89
N LEU A 141 -14.50 14.29 44.37
CA LEU A 141 -15.55 13.69 43.55
C LEU A 141 -16.01 14.64 42.43
N GLU A 142 -16.16 15.92 42.72
CA GLU A 142 -16.54 16.94 41.75
C GLU A 142 -15.45 17.11 40.67
N LYS A 143 -14.17 17.06 41.05
CA LYS A 143 -13.04 17.09 40.11
C LYS A 143 -13.03 15.84 39.23
N LEU A 144 -13.19 14.66 39.84
CA LEU A 144 -13.22 13.39 39.11
C LEU A 144 -14.37 13.34 38.11
N LYS A 145 -15.56 13.80 38.51
CA LYS A 145 -16.71 13.94 37.63
C LYS A 145 -16.41 14.86 36.44
N LYS A 146 -15.82 16.04 36.69
CA LYS A 146 -15.41 16.96 35.62
C LYS A 146 -14.40 16.35 34.65
N THR A 147 -13.44 15.56 35.16
CA THR A 147 -12.46 14.88 34.29
C THR A 147 -13.12 13.80 33.44
N TYR A 148 -14.09 13.06 33.99
CA TYR A 148 -14.87 12.08 33.24
C TYR A 148 -15.73 12.75 32.16
N ASP A 149 -16.45 13.81 32.51
CA ASP A 149 -17.27 14.57 31.55
C ASP A 149 -16.42 15.14 30.40
N LEU A 150 -15.20 15.62 30.70
CA LEU A 150 -14.26 16.09 29.68
C LEU A 150 -13.74 14.95 28.80
N GLN A 151 -13.45 13.78 29.37
CA GLN A 151 -13.07 12.59 28.60
C GLN A 151 -14.20 12.12 27.70
N GLN A 152 -15.44 12.11 28.21
CA GLN A 152 -16.65 11.78 27.46
C GLN A 152 -16.85 12.73 26.28
N GLN A 153 -16.75 14.04 26.52
CA GLN A 153 -16.87 15.06 25.47
C GLN A 153 -15.80 14.90 24.38
N LYS A 154 -14.54 14.59 24.76
CA LYS A 154 -13.47 14.32 23.78
C LYS A 154 -13.75 13.09 22.93
N LEU A 155 -14.34 12.04 23.51
CA LEU A 155 -14.74 10.85 22.77
C LEU A 155 -15.88 11.17 21.78
N GLU A 156 -16.88 11.92 22.23
CA GLU A 156 -17.99 12.36 21.38
C GLU A 156 -17.53 13.25 20.21
N GLU A 157 -16.63 14.20 20.47
CA GLU A 157 -16.03 15.04 19.43
C GLU A 157 -15.22 14.21 18.43
N ARG A 158 -14.40 13.26 18.90
CA ARG A 158 -13.67 12.35 18.02
C ARG A 158 -14.60 11.50 17.16
N VAL A 159 -15.69 10.97 17.72
CA VAL A 159 -16.70 10.22 16.97
C VAL A 159 -17.36 11.11 15.92
N MET A 160 -17.67 12.36 16.25
CA MET A 160 -18.22 13.33 15.31
C MET A 160 -17.25 13.62 14.15
N VAL A 161 -15.97 13.86 14.44
CA VAL A 161 -14.93 14.11 13.43
C VAL A 161 -14.75 12.90 12.53
N MET A 162 -14.59 11.70 13.10
CA MET A 162 -14.49 10.46 12.33
C MET A 162 -15.75 10.22 11.47
N GLY A 163 -16.93 10.58 11.96
CA GLY A 163 -18.18 10.49 11.22
C GLY A 163 -18.21 11.41 9.97
N LYS A 164 -17.73 12.64 10.11
CA LYS A 164 -17.60 13.60 8.99
C LYS A 164 -16.58 13.12 7.96
N GLU A 165 -15.38 12.73 8.42
CA GLU A 165 -14.33 12.20 7.55
C GLU A 165 -14.79 10.95 6.78
N LEU A 166 -15.53 10.06 7.43
CA LEU A 166 -16.10 8.88 6.78
C LEU A 166 -17.13 9.26 5.71
N GLN A 167 -17.99 10.24 5.99
CA GLN A 167 -19.00 10.71 5.04
C GLN A 167 -18.36 11.42 3.84
N GLU A 168 -17.33 12.24 4.06
CA GLU A 168 -16.56 12.88 2.99
C GLU A 168 -15.81 11.85 2.15
N ALA A 169 -15.17 10.86 2.78
CA ALA A 169 -14.51 9.77 2.06
C ALA A 169 -15.51 8.97 1.20
N LYS A 170 -16.73 8.71 1.70
CA LYS A 170 -17.82 8.09 0.94
C LYS A 170 -18.32 8.98 -0.21
N GLY A 171 -18.45 10.28 0.02
CA GLY A 171 -18.83 11.26 -1.02
C GLY A 171 -17.81 11.29 -2.15
N ALA A 172 -16.53 11.45 -1.79
CA ALA A 172 -15.43 11.31 -2.73
C ALA A 172 -15.54 9.97 -3.46
N THR A 173 -15.87 8.87 -2.75
CA THR A 173 -16.21 7.53 -3.28
C THR A 173 -17.18 7.50 -4.43
N GLY A 174 -18.37 8.05 -4.21
CA GLY A 174 -19.34 8.18 -5.29
C GLY A 174 -18.82 8.98 -6.47
N ASP A 175 -18.04 10.04 -6.22
CA ASP A 175 -17.59 10.94 -7.29
C ASP A 175 -16.57 10.32 -8.25
N THR A 176 -15.58 9.56 -7.76
CA THR A 176 -14.69 8.87 -8.73
C THR A 176 -15.40 7.73 -9.42
N GLN A 177 -16.33 7.04 -8.77
CA GLN A 177 -17.08 5.98 -9.41
C GLN A 177 -17.95 6.54 -10.55
N ARG A 178 -18.55 7.72 -10.35
CA ARG A 178 -19.27 8.44 -11.40
C ARG A 178 -18.36 8.85 -12.56
N LYS A 179 -17.19 9.42 -12.27
CA LYS A 179 -16.18 9.77 -13.30
C LYS A 179 -15.68 8.56 -14.08
N LEU A 180 -15.45 7.42 -13.40
CA LEU A 180 -15.06 6.18 -14.05
C LEU A 180 -16.16 5.69 -15.00
N ALA A 181 -17.42 5.73 -14.57
CA ALA A 181 -18.56 5.36 -15.41
C ALA A 181 -18.70 6.28 -16.64
N GLU A 182 -18.51 7.59 -16.47
CA GLU A 182 -18.48 8.56 -17.57
C GLU A 182 -17.36 8.25 -18.57
N GLN A 183 -16.14 7.97 -18.08
CA GLN A 183 -15.00 7.61 -18.92
C GLN A 183 -15.23 6.29 -19.67
N SER A 184 -15.79 5.27 -19.02
CA SER A 184 -16.14 4.01 -19.66
C SER A 184 -17.18 4.20 -20.76
N ALA A 185 -18.21 5.02 -20.54
CA ALA A 185 -19.22 5.33 -21.56
C ALA A 185 -18.59 6.03 -22.78
N VAL A 186 -17.73 7.03 -22.55
CA VAL A 186 -17.01 7.73 -23.63
C VAL A 186 -16.11 6.77 -24.41
N LEU A 187 -15.36 5.92 -23.72
CA LEU A 187 -14.48 4.93 -24.36
C LEU A 187 -15.28 3.98 -25.27
N LEU A 188 -16.41 3.47 -24.81
CA LEU A 188 -17.28 2.60 -25.60
C LEU A 188 -17.79 3.30 -26.86
N THR A 189 -18.22 4.56 -26.74
CA THR A 189 -18.66 5.33 -27.93
C THR A 189 -17.52 5.57 -28.92
N SER A 190 -16.32 5.88 -28.43
CA SER A 190 -15.14 6.04 -29.30
C SER A 190 -14.70 4.74 -29.95
N GLN A 191 -14.85 3.60 -29.26
CA GLN A 191 -14.53 2.29 -29.80
C GLN A 191 -15.49 1.90 -30.93
N SER A 192 -16.79 2.18 -30.78
CA SER A 192 -17.78 1.98 -31.84
C SER A 192 -17.44 2.80 -33.09
N GLN A 193 -17.12 4.10 -32.90
CA GLN A 193 -16.74 4.98 -34.00
C GLN A 193 -15.47 4.49 -34.73
N LEU A 194 -14.49 3.95 -34.01
CA LEU A 194 -13.29 3.39 -34.63
C LEU A 194 -13.64 2.19 -35.53
N GLN A 195 -14.50 1.29 -35.05
CA GLN A 195 -14.95 0.14 -35.84
C GLN A 195 -15.72 0.57 -37.11
N GLU A 196 -16.57 1.59 -37.01
CA GLU A 196 -17.28 2.15 -38.16
C GLU A 196 -16.29 2.66 -39.22
N VAL A 197 -15.30 3.45 -38.81
CA VAL A 197 -14.26 3.98 -39.72
C VAL A 197 -13.38 2.87 -40.32
N GLU A 198 -13.08 1.81 -39.57
CA GLU A 198 -12.33 0.65 -40.08
C GLU A 198 -13.11 -0.10 -41.18
N VAL A 199 -14.42 -0.25 -41.01
CA VAL A 199 -15.31 -0.83 -42.02
C VAL A 199 -15.36 0.05 -43.26
N GLU A 200 -15.53 1.36 -43.11
CA GLU A 200 -15.52 2.32 -44.24
C GLU A 200 -14.19 2.28 -45.00
N ASN A 201 -13.05 2.23 -44.30
CA ASN A 201 -11.74 2.13 -44.93
C ASN A 201 -11.63 0.86 -45.79
N SER A 202 -12.09 -0.27 -45.25
CA SER A 202 -12.13 -1.54 -45.98
C SER A 202 -13.01 -1.47 -47.24
N GLN A 203 -14.16 -0.81 -47.15
CA GLN A 203 -15.06 -0.58 -48.28
C GLN A 203 -14.41 0.32 -49.36
N LEU A 204 -13.76 1.42 -48.95
CA LEU A 204 -13.05 2.32 -49.87
C LEU A 204 -11.88 1.61 -50.57
N GLN A 205 -11.13 0.77 -49.85
CA GLN A 205 -10.06 -0.04 -50.45
C GLN A 205 -10.61 -0.99 -51.52
N LEU A 206 -11.78 -1.61 -51.28
CA LEU A 206 -12.44 -2.44 -52.27
C LEU A 206 -12.84 -1.63 -53.49
N ARG A 207 -13.40 -0.43 -53.29
CA ARG A 207 -13.80 0.46 -54.39
C ARG A 207 -12.62 0.89 -55.25
N LEU A 208 -11.47 1.20 -54.64
CA LEU A 208 -10.23 1.50 -55.35
C LEU A 208 -9.73 0.33 -56.19
N LYS A 209 -9.81 -0.91 -55.66
CA LYS A 209 -9.43 -2.11 -56.41
C LYS A 209 -10.32 -2.32 -57.63
N GLN A 210 -11.63 -2.18 -57.48
CA GLN A 210 -12.59 -2.27 -58.60
C GLN A 210 -12.27 -1.24 -59.68
N LEU A 211 -12.10 0.03 -59.29
CA LEU A 211 -11.84 1.11 -60.24
C LEU A 211 -10.50 0.92 -60.96
N ASN A 212 -9.46 0.45 -60.26
CA ASN A 212 -8.18 0.12 -60.89
C ASN A 212 -8.30 -1.03 -61.89
N GLU A 213 -9.12 -2.04 -61.62
CA GLU A 213 -9.36 -3.14 -62.55
C GLU A 213 -10.13 -2.67 -63.80
N GLU A 214 -11.10 -1.76 -63.62
CA GLU A 214 -11.78 -1.09 -64.73
C GLU A 214 -10.79 -0.27 -65.59
N TYR A 215 -9.88 0.48 -64.97
CA TYR A 215 -8.83 1.20 -65.70
C TYR A 215 -7.91 0.27 -66.47
N ARG A 216 -7.43 -0.82 -65.83
CA ARG A 216 -6.59 -1.83 -66.48
C ARG A 216 -7.29 -2.48 -67.67
N SER A 217 -8.57 -2.81 -67.52
CA SER A 217 -9.39 -3.39 -68.59
C SER A 217 -9.54 -2.44 -69.78
N ARG A 218 -9.80 -1.14 -69.52
CA ARG A 218 -9.87 -0.12 -70.59
C ARG A 218 -8.53 0.06 -71.30
N LEU A 219 -7.43 0.13 -70.56
CA LEU A 219 -6.07 0.22 -71.12
C LEU A 219 -5.74 -1.00 -71.99
N ALA A 220 -6.05 -2.21 -71.53
CA ALA A 220 -5.85 -3.43 -72.31
C ALA A 220 -6.68 -3.43 -73.60
N GLN A 221 -7.92 -2.95 -73.54
CA GLN A 221 -8.77 -2.80 -74.72
C GLN A 221 -8.16 -1.80 -75.73
N TYR A 222 -7.70 -0.64 -75.27
CA TYR A 222 -7.03 0.33 -76.16
C TYR A 222 -5.78 -0.23 -76.82
N ILE A 223 -4.95 -0.99 -76.10
CA ILE A 223 -3.77 -1.65 -76.67
C ILE A 223 -4.18 -2.66 -77.75
N LYS A 224 -5.25 -3.43 -77.50
CA LYS A 224 -5.78 -4.41 -78.45
C LYS A 224 -6.31 -3.74 -79.72
N ASP A 225 -7.04 -2.63 -79.58
CA ASP A 225 -7.60 -1.90 -80.72
C ASP A 225 -6.49 -1.28 -81.60
N VAL A 226 -5.42 -0.76 -80.96
CA VAL A 226 -4.23 -0.27 -81.69
C VAL A 226 -3.48 -1.41 -82.42
N ALA A 227 -3.41 -2.60 -81.82
CA ALA A 227 -2.76 -3.76 -82.44
C ALA A 227 -3.56 -4.38 -83.61
N VAL A 228 -4.89 -4.28 -83.59
CA VAL A 228 -5.78 -4.77 -84.68
C VAL A 228 -5.93 -3.74 -85.81
N GLY A 229 -5.66 -2.45 -85.53
CA GLY A 229 -5.78 -1.34 -86.47
C GLY A 229 -4.74 -1.26 -87.61
N THR A 230 -3.82 -2.21 -87.76
CA THR A 230 -2.88 -2.25 -88.89
C THR A 230 -3.17 -3.39 -89.88
N PRO A 231 -4.08 -3.22 -90.85
CA PRO A 231 -4.11 -4.04 -92.04
C PRO A 231 -3.08 -3.49 -93.04
N SER A 232 -1.95 -4.17 -93.21
CA SER A 232 -1.05 -3.91 -94.35
C SER A 232 -1.40 -4.85 -95.50
N PRO A 233 -1.69 -4.36 -96.73
CA PRO A 233 -2.10 -5.21 -97.86
C PRO A 233 -0.91 -5.75 -98.66
N ARG A 234 -0.90 -7.09 -98.82
CA ARG A 234 -0.47 -7.93 -99.97
C ARG A 234 0.78 -7.56 -100.82
N GLY A 235 1.70 -8.53 -100.96
CA GLY A 235 2.54 -8.67 -102.17
C GLY A 235 3.82 -9.52 -102.10
N SER A 236 3.68 -10.85 -102.27
CA SER A 236 4.63 -11.77 -102.94
C SER A 236 5.90 -12.31 -102.23
N PRO A 237 6.39 -13.51 -102.65
CA PRO A 237 7.15 -14.46 -101.82
C PRO A 237 8.63 -14.63 -102.22
N GLU A 238 9.32 -15.43 -101.41
CA GLU A 238 10.67 -16.04 -101.57
C GLU A 238 11.86 -15.41 -100.82
N LEU A 239 12.04 -15.99 -99.62
CA LEU A 239 13.25 -16.68 -99.16
C LEU A 239 14.57 -15.90 -99.05
N GLY A 240 14.99 -15.77 -97.79
CA GLY A 240 16.33 -16.22 -97.45
C GLY A 240 17.36 -15.13 -97.25
N ARG A 241 17.13 -14.23 -96.27
CA ARG A 241 18.17 -13.60 -95.43
C ARG A 241 17.54 -12.58 -94.48
N SER A 242 17.07 -13.01 -93.31
CA SER A 242 16.95 -12.08 -92.18
C SER A 242 16.94 -12.74 -90.79
N LEU A 243 17.77 -13.78 -90.61
CA LEU A 243 18.20 -14.20 -89.26
C LEU A 243 19.15 -13.17 -88.62
N HIS A 244 19.60 -12.14 -89.36
CA HIS A 244 20.47 -11.08 -88.84
C HIS A 244 19.72 -9.92 -88.16
N THR A 245 18.50 -9.55 -88.56
CA THR A 245 17.77 -8.48 -87.84
C THR A 245 17.26 -8.94 -86.48
N GLY A 246 16.83 -10.20 -86.36
CA GLY A 246 16.46 -10.81 -85.08
C GLY A 246 17.66 -11.03 -84.14
N THR A 247 18.85 -11.26 -84.69
CA THR A 247 20.09 -11.43 -83.90
C THR A 247 20.68 -10.08 -83.49
N ILE A 248 20.57 -9.06 -84.34
CA ILE A 248 20.92 -7.66 -84.01
C ILE A 248 19.98 -7.11 -82.93
N LEU A 249 18.68 -7.35 -83.01
CA LEU A 249 17.73 -7.01 -81.94
C LEU A 249 18.01 -7.83 -80.65
N LYS A 250 18.39 -9.11 -80.73
CA LYS A 250 18.84 -9.87 -79.55
C LYS A 250 20.16 -9.37 -78.95
N HIS A 251 21.09 -8.85 -79.76
CA HIS A 251 22.32 -8.22 -79.27
C HIS A 251 22.09 -6.82 -78.70
N LEU A 252 21.16 -6.04 -79.27
CA LEU A 252 20.66 -4.77 -78.71
C LEU A 252 19.80 -4.96 -77.46
N LEU A 253 19.16 -6.12 -77.31
CA LEU A 253 18.43 -6.52 -76.10
C LEU A 253 19.32 -7.32 -75.12
N SER A 254 20.62 -7.46 -75.39
CA SER A 254 21.57 -8.03 -74.44
C SER A 254 21.87 -7.02 -73.33
N SER A 255 21.85 -7.46 -72.06
CA SER A 255 21.76 -6.66 -70.82
C SER A 255 22.59 -5.36 -70.69
N ARG A 256 23.62 -5.13 -71.52
CA ARG A 256 24.45 -3.90 -71.46
C ARG A 256 23.83 -2.69 -72.18
N GLU A 257 23.02 -2.92 -73.21
CA GLU A 257 22.30 -1.88 -73.95
C GLU A 257 20.99 -1.51 -73.23
N TRP A 258 20.28 -2.50 -72.66
CA TRP A 258 19.17 -2.26 -71.73
C TRP A 258 19.58 -1.39 -70.55
N GLY A 259 20.75 -1.62 -69.94
CA GLY A 259 21.24 -0.74 -68.87
C GLY A 259 21.64 0.67 -69.35
N ARG A 260 21.84 0.91 -70.66
CA ARG A 260 22.02 2.26 -71.22
C ARG A 260 20.68 2.92 -71.53
N VAL A 261 19.73 2.17 -72.08
CA VAL A 261 18.37 2.64 -72.34
C VAL A 261 17.60 2.88 -71.05
N GLU A 262 17.78 2.03 -70.04
CA GLU A 262 17.25 2.20 -68.68
C GLU A 262 17.87 3.42 -68.01
N ARG A 263 19.20 3.58 -68.04
CA ARG A 263 19.83 4.82 -67.54
C ARG A 263 19.44 6.07 -68.33
N ARG A 264 19.12 5.95 -69.63
CA ARG A 264 18.68 7.08 -70.45
C ARG A 264 17.21 7.41 -70.20
N LEU A 265 16.34 6.41 -70.06
CA LEU A 265 14.96 6.56 -69.61
C LEU A 265 14.88 7.04 -68.16
N GLU A 266 15.82 6.64 -67.30
CA GLU A 266 15.93 7.06 -65.91
C GLU A 266 16.52 8.48 -65.82
N MET A 267 17.42 8.87 -66.72
CA MET A 267 17.89 10.25 -66.89
C MET A 267 16.79 11.16 -67.42
N ASP A 268 16.01 10.72 -68.42
CA ASP A 268 14.85 11.45 -68.94
C ASP A 268 13.69 11.50 -67.92
N TYR A 269 13.53 10.45 -67.09
CA TYR A 269 12.58 10.39 -65.97
C TYR A 269 13.01 11.26 -64.77
N MET A 270 14.32 11.43 -64.55
CA MET A 270 14.87 12.32 -63.52
C MET A 270 14.92 13.78 -63.99
N ASP A 271 15.12 14.05 -65.29
CA ASP A 271 15.04 15.40 -65.85
C ASP A 271 13.59 15.91 -65.97
N SER A 272 12.62 15.01 -66.17
CA SER A 272 11.19 15.38 -66.06
C SER A 272 10.73 15.62 -64.62
N LYS A 273 11.53 15.26 -63.61
CA LYS A 273 11.38 15.74 -62.22
C LYS A 273 12.14 17.04 -61.94
N SER A 274 13.08 17.44 -62.80
CA SER A 274 13.86 18.69 -62.68
C SER A 274 13.19 19.86 -63.42
N SER A 275 12.31 19.61 -64.39
CA SER A 275 11.41 20.62 -64.91
C SER A 275 10.37 20.98 -63.84
N LYS A 276 10.48 22.20 -63.29
CA LYS A 276 9.50 22.88 -62.43
C LYS A 276 8.08 22.45 -62.80
N ALA A 277 7.51 21.52 -62.03
CA ALA A 277 6.10 21.19 -62.12
C ALA A 277 5.28 22.45 -61.76
N PRO A 278 4.06 22.60 -62.31
CA PRO A 278 3.22 23.76 -62.06
C PRO A 278 3.01 23.93 -60.54
N ALA A 279 2.78 25.16 -60.09
CA ALA A 279 2.65 25.55 -58.69
C ALA A 279 1.56 24.78 -57.88
N ASP A 280 0.81 23.88 -58.51
CA ASP A 280 -0.31 23.12 -57.97
C ASP A 280 0.06 21.93 -57.08
N HIS A 281 1.35 21.54 -56.97
CA HIS A 281 1.78 20.50 -56.02
C HIS A 281 2.10 21.00 -54.61
N ALA A 282 2.07 22.33 -54.37
CA ALA A 282 2.31 22.91 -53.06
C ALA A 282 1.35 22.39 -51.96
N PRO A 283 0.04 22.15 -52.22
CA PRO A 283 -0.87 21.56 -51.24
C PRO A 283 -0.51 20.11 -50.89
N MET A 284 -0.16 19.28 -51.88
CA MET A 284 0.24 17.89 -51.66
C MET A 284 1.54 17.80 -50.87
N LYS A 285 2.52 18.67 -51.19
CA LYS A 285 3.78 18.75 -50.44
C LYS A 285 3.54 19.13 -48.98
N ARG A 286 2.71 20.14 -48.72
CA ARG A 286 2.32 20.53 -47.34
C ARG A 286 1.59 19.40 -46.60
N PHE A 287 0.72 18.66 -47.29
CA PHE A 287 0.02 17.52 -46.71
C PHE A 287 0.99 16.41 -46.30
N VAL A 288 1.94 16.05 -47.17
CA VAL A 288 2.98 15.05 -46.86
C VAL A 288 3.89 15.54 -45.73
N ASP A 289 4.29 16.82 -45.74
CA ASP A 289 5.13 17.41 -44.68
C ASP A 289 4.40 17.40 -43.32
N ASN A 290 3.10 17.70 -43.30
CA ASN A 290 2.26 17.61 -42.11
C ASN A 290 2.13 16.15 -41.65
N MET A 291 1.84 15.21 -42.55
CA MET A 291 1.77 13.78 -42.21
C MET A 291 3.08 13.26 -41.61
N LEU A 292 4.23 13.62 -42.18
CA LEU A 292 5.54 13.24 -41.63
C LEU A 292 5.81 13.90 -40.28
N LYS A 293 5.33 15.13 -40.07
CA LYS A 293 5.40 15.81 -38.77
C LYS A 293 4.55 15.09 -37.73
N ASP A 294 3.33 14.68 -38.08
CA ASP A 294 2.40 13.98 -37.19
C ASP A 294 2.89 12.57 -36.88
N ILE A 295 3.44 11.85 -37.86
CA ILE A 295 4.10 10.55 -37.64
C ILE A 295 5.26 10.71 -36.65
N ARG A 296 6.14 11.69 -36.86
CA ARG A 296 7.26 11.95 -35.93
C ARG A 296 6.78 12.33 -34.53
N ALA A 297 5.73 13.14 -34.42
CA ALA A 297 5.14 13.51 -33.14
C ALA A 297 4.50 12.30 -32.43
N SER A 298 3.81 11.45 -33.18
CA SER A 298 3.22 10.20 -32.69
C SER A 298 4.28 9.23 -32.16
N TYR A 299 5.38 9.03 -32.91
CA TYR A 299 6.50 8.21 -32.44
C TYR A 299 7.16 8.79 -31.19
N LYS A 300 7.38 10.12 -31.12
CA LYS A 300 7.90 10.78 -29.92
C LYS A 300 6.99 10.60 -28.72
N SER A 301 5.68 10.79 -28.90
CA SER A 301 4.69 10.59 -27.83
C SER A 301 4.69 9.14 -27.34
N ARG A 302 4.72 8.17 -28.26
CA ARG A 302 4.80 6.74 -27.92
C ARG A 302 6.10 6.39 -27.21
N GLU A 303 7.23 6.94 -27.66
CA GLU A 303 8.52 6.76 -27.02
C GLU A 303 8.53 7.34 -25.60
N GLU A 304 7.97 8.53 -25.41
CA GLU A 304 7.82 9.16 -24.09
C GLU A 304 6.93 8.34 -23.15
N GLN A 305 5.85 7.75 -23.66
CA GLN A 305 4.99 6.84 -22.90
C GLN A 305 5.74 5.57 -22.48
N LEU A 306 6.49 4.95 -23.39
CA LEU A 306 7.30 3.76 -23.10
C LEU A 306 8.42 4.08 -22.12
N ALA A 307 9.12 5.20 -22.30
CA ALA A 307 10.14 5.68 -21.37
C ALA A 307 9.53 6.00 -20.00
N GLY A 308 8.33 6.59 -19.97
CA GLY A 308 7.54 6.84 -18.76
C GLY A 308 7.18 5.55 -18.03
N ALA A 309 6.67 4.55 -18.75
CA ALA A 309 6.35 3.23 -18.22
C ALA A 309 7.60 2.53 -17.66
N ALA A 310 8.71 2.53 -18.41
CA ALA A 310 9.99 1.97 -17.99
C ALA A 310 10.52 2.64 -16.70
N ARG A 311 10.48 3.98 -16.63
CA ARG A 311 10.81 4.73 -15.39
C ARG A 311 9.88 4.36 -14.25
N GLY A 312 8.58 4.17 -14.52
CA GLY A 312 7.58 3.71 -13.57
C GLY A 312 7.89 2.32 -13.02
N TYR A 313 8.22 1.35 -13.88
CA TYR A 313 8.65 0.01 -13.46
C TYR A 313 9.92 0.07 -12.61
N LYS A 314 10.94 0.83 -13.02
CA LYS A 314 12.17 1.02 -12.24
C LYS A 314 11.88 1.61 -10.85
N LYS A 315 10.98 2.58 -10.75
CA LYS A 315 10.56 3.17 -9.47
C LYS A 315 9.82 2.16 -8.59
N ARG A 316 8.87 1.39 -9.16
CA ARG A 316 8.17 0.32 -8.45
C ARG A 316 9.14 -0.76 -7.95
N MET A 317 10.08 -1.15 -8.80
CA MET A 317 11.09 -2.15 -8.45
C MET A 317 11.98 -1.68 -7.29
N LYS A 318 12.46 -0.43 -7.33
CA LYS A 318 13.21 0.18 -6.22
C LYS A 318 12.39 0.21 -4.93
N ASN A 319 11.09 0.50 -5.01
CA ASN A 319 10.21 0.47 -3.83
C ASN A 319 9.99 -0.95 -3.30
N LEU A 320 9.92 -1.96 -4.17
CA LEU A 320 9.80 -3.36 -3.76
C LEU A 320 11.06 -3.82 -3.02
N VAL A 321 12.24 -3.49 -3.52
CA VAL A 321 13.53 -3.76 -2.85
C VAL A 321 13.56 -3.16 -1.46
N LYS A 322 13.14 -1.89 -1.29
CA LYS A 322 13.06 -1.25 0.03
C LYS A 322 12.09 -1.96 0.98
N LYS A 323 10.91 -2.38 0.48
CA LYS A 323 9.96 -3.14 1.29
C LYS A 323 10.54 -4.49 1.72
N HIS A 324 11.27 -5.14 0.81
CA HIS A 324 11.96 -6.40 1.08
C HIS A 324 13.05 -6.24 2.14
N GLU A 325 13.86 -5.19 2.06
CA GLU A 325 14.84 -4.83 3.09
C GLU A 325 14.17 -4.62 4.46
N ASN A 326 13.07 -3.86 4.51
CA ASN A 326 12.31 -3.64 5.75
C ASN A 326 11.74 -4.95 6.32
N LEU A 327 11.24 -5.84 5.45
CA LEU A 327 10.74 -7.14 5.85
C LEU A 327 11.85 -8.03 6.41
N LEU A 328 13.05 -8.00 5.80
CA LEU A 328 14.21 -8.74 6.31
C LEU A 328 14.62 -8.25 7.70
N ILE A 329 14.59 -6.94 7.94
CA ILE A 329 14.86 -6.35 9.26
C ILE A 329 13.83 -6.83 10.29
N ALA A 330 12.54 -6.80 9.96
CA ALA A 330 11.47 -7.25 10.84
C ALA A 330 11.58 -8.76 11.15
N TYR A 331 11.87 -9.56 10.12
CA TYR A 331 12.10 -11.00 10.27
C TYR A 331 13.33 -11.29 11.14
N GLY A 332 14.43 -10.56 10.95
CA GLY A 332 15.63 -10.68 11.78
C GLY A 332 15.37 -10.34 13.25
N LEU A 333 14.62 -9.27 13.51
CA LEU A 333 14.21 -8.89 14.86
C LEU A 333 13.32 -9.97 15.51
N GLN A 334 12.36 -10.52 14.76
CA GLN A 334 11.51 -11.61 15.24
C GLN A 334 12.33 -12.85 15.58
N ARG A 335 13.33 -13.20 14.76
CA ARG A 335 14.24 -14.32 15.04
C ARG A 335 15.06 -14.12 16.31
N GLU A 336 15.51 -12.90 16.56
CA GLU A 336 16.25 -12.57 17.79
C GLU A 336 15.35 -12.61 19.02
N GLN A 337 14.12 -12.10 18.91
CA GLN A 337 13.12 -12.22 19.98
C GLN A 337 12.84 -13.67 20.33
N ILE A 338 12.58 -14.54 19.33
CA ILE A 338 12.36 -15.97 19.57
C ILE A 338 13.59 -16.64 20.19
N ARG A 339 14.80 -16.27 19.77
CA ARG A 339 16.06 -16.77 20.37
C ARG A 339 16.24 -16.33 21.82
N SER A 340 15.77 -15.13 22.17
CA SER A 340 15.88 -14.58 23.53
C SER A 340 14.78 -15.07 24.49
N LEU A 341 13.56 -15.33 23.98
CA LEU A 341 12.40 -15.80 24.76
C LEU A 341 12.29 -17.34 24.81
N GLY A 342 12.84 -18.05 23.83
CA GLY A 342 12.73 -19.50 23.71
C GLY A 342 13.81 -20.27 24.46
N SER A 343 13.41 -21.25 25.29
CA SER A 343 14.31 -22.35 25.71
C SER A 343 14.86 -23.07 24.47
N SER A 344 16.04 -23.67 24.57
CA SER A 344 16.97 -24.04 23.47
C SER A 344 16.46 -24.98 22.35
N ALA A 345 15.16 -25.23 22.23
CA ALA A 345 14.53 -26.15 21.29
C ALA A 345 13.62 -25.47 20.23
N MET A 346 13.43 -24.14 20.26
CA MET A 346 12.61 -23.46 19.24
C MET A 346 13.42 -23.09 17.98
N ASP A 347 12.97 -23.59 16.83
CA ASP A 347 13.54 -23.26 15.51
C ASP A 347 13.17 -21.82 15.11
N CYS A 348 14.18 -20.97 14.96
CA CYS A 348 14.04 -19.59 14.53
C CYS A 348 13.91 -19.45 13.00
N GLY A 349 13.82 -20.55 12.26
CA GLY A 349 13.73 -20.54 10.80
C GLY A 349 15.02 -20.11 10.08
N PRO A 350 15.00 -20.12 8.73
CA PRO A 350 16.16 -19.85 7.89
C PRO A 350 16.80 -18.48 8.15
N ALA A 351 18.11 -18.37 7.94
CA ALA A 351 18.84 -17.10 8.10
C ALA A 351 18.46 -16.07 7.01
N GLU A 352 18.47 -14.79 7.36
CA GLU A 352 18.13 -13.66 6.45
C GLU A 352 18.93 -13.65 5.14
N LEU A 353 20.15 -14.20 5.15
CA LEU A 353 21.01 -14.33 3.97
C LEU A 353 20.34 -15.12 2.84
N HIS A 354 19.48 -16.09 3.18
CA HIS A 354 18.75 -16.91 2.22
C HIS A 354 17.67 -16.13 1.45
N PHE A 355 17.30 -14.95 1.94
CA PHE A 355 16.30 -14.08 1.31
C PHE A 355 16.94 -12.85 0.67
N SER A 356 18.27 -12.72 0.65
CA SER A 356 18.92 -11.57 0.02
C SER A 356 18.66 -11.51 -1.48
N ILE A 357 18.36 -10.31 -2.00
CA ILE A 357 18.13 -10.10 -3.44
C ILE A 357 19.49 -10.18 -4.14
N THR A 358 19.70 -11.17 -5.01
CA THR A 358 20.97 -11.37 -5.75
C THR A 358 21.08 -10.47 -6.99
N ASP A 359 19.97 -9.86 -7.43
CA ASP A 359 19.89 -9.19 -8.72
C ASP A 359 20.77 -7.91 -8.77
N PRO A 360 21.85 -7.90 -9.57
CA PRO A 360 22.87 -6.85 -9.51
C PRO A 360 22.34 -5.48 -9.93
N GLU A 361 21.32 -5.40 -10.80
CA GLU A 361 20.72 -4.13 -11.23
C GLU A 361 19.92 -3.43 -10.14
N LEU A 362 19.54 -4.17 -9.09
CA LEU A 362 18.69 -3.69 -8.00
C LEU A 362 19.50 -3.27 -6.76
N LEU A 363 20.71 -3.80 -6.61
CA LEU A 363 21.58 -3.53 -5.49
C LEU A 363 22.44 -2.28 -5.74
N THR A 364 22.57 -1.44 -4.71
CA THR A 364 23.59 -0.38 -4.70
C THR A 364 24.98 -1.01 -4.54
N ASN A 365 26.03 -0.33 -4.99
CA ASN A 365 27.42 -0.84 -4.84
C ASN A 365 27.75 -1.17 -3.38
N THR A 366 27.24 -0.38 -2.44
CA THR A 366 27.38 -0.63 -1.00
C THR A 366 26.64 -1.89 -0.55
N THR A 367 25.42 -2.15 -1.05
CA THR A 367 24.68 -3.37 -0.71
C THR A 367 25.34 -4.63 -1.30
N ARG A 368 25.90 -4.54 -2.51
CA ARG A 368 26.66 -5.65 -3.13
C ARG A 368 27.89 -6.00 -2.30
N GLU A 369 28.66 -4.99 -1.89
CA GLU A 369 29.84 -5.19 -1.06
C GLU A 369 29.47 -5.76 0.32
N LEU A 370 28.37 -5.27 0.93
CA LEU A 370 27.86 -5.83 2.18
C LEU A 370 27.45 -7.30 2.05
N ASN A 371 26.83 -7.70 0.94
CA ASN A 371 26.46 -9.10 0.70
C ASN A 371 27.70 -9.98 0.52
N ARG A 372 28.70 -9.52 -0.24
CA ARG A 372 30.00 -10.19 -0.37
C ARG A 372 30.68 -10.38 0.99
N LEU A 373 30.75 -9.32 1.80
CA LEU A 373 31.34 -9.37 3.15
C LEU A 373 30.56 -10.30 4.09
N ARG A 374 29.24 -10.37 3.97
CA ARG A 374 28.41 -11.31 4.74
C ARG A 374 28.70 -12.77 4.36
N GLU A 375 28.87 -13.07 3.09
CA GLU A 375 29.26 -14.40 2.61
C GLU A 375 30.67 -14.78 3.07
N GLU A 376 31.65 -13.87 2.95
CA GLU A 376 33.02 -14.08 3.42
C GLU A 376 33.05 -14.29 4.94
N LYS A 377 32.29 -13.49 5.70
CA LYS A 377 32.12 -13.68 7.16
C LYS A 377 31.53 -15.06 7.48
N ALA A 378 30.47 -15.49 6.79
CA ALA A 378 29.85 -16.79 7.02
C ALA A 378 30.82 -17.96 6.75
N LYS A 379 31.65 -17.85 5.70
CA LYS A 379 32.71 -18.82 5.38
C LYS A 379 33.76 -18.88 6.49
N LEU A 380 34.22 -17.73 6.99
CA LEU A 380 35.19 -17.66 8.09
C LEU A 380 34.61 -18.19 9.40
N GLU A 381 33.35 -17.91 9.72
CA GLU A 381 32.67 -18.46 10.91
C GLU A 381 32.55 -19.99 10.85
N MET A 382 32.29 -20.56 9.67
CA MET A 382 32.25 -22.01 9.47
C MET A 382 33.64 -22.64 9.69
N GLN A 383 34.69 -22.05 9.12
CA GLN A 383 36.08 -22.48 9.35
C GLN A 383 36.49 -22.37 10.83
N LEU A 384 36.04 -21.33 11.53
CA LEU A 384 36.33 -21.15 12.96
C LEU A 384 35.63 -22.22 13.81
N ARG A 385 34.38 -22.57 13.48
CA ARG A 385 33.64 -23.66 14.14
C ARG A 385 34.30 -25.02 13.89
N GLU A 386 34.80 -25.27 12.68
CA GLU A 386 35.59 -26.47 12.37
C GLU A 386 36.88 -26.52 13.20
N LEU A 387 37.66 -25.43 13.24
CA LEU A 387 38.89 -25.36 14.04
C LEU A 387 38.64 -25.46 15.55
N GLN A 388 37.51 -24.96 16.06
CA GLN A 388 37.12 -25.13 17.47
C GLN A 388 36.72 -26.58 17.79
N LYS A 389 36.16 -27.30 16.81
CA LYS A 389 35.84 -28.73 16.93
C LYS A 389 37.11 -29.59 16.90
N GLU A 390 38.14 -29.12 16.19
CA GLU A 390 39.48 -29.71 16.13
C GLU A 390 40.42 -29.29 17.28
N ARG A 391 40.04 -28.36 18.18
CA ARG A 391 40.82 -28.05 19.40
C ARG A 391 40.44 -29.02 20.54
N PRO A 392 41.30 -29.97 20.93
CA PRO A 392 41.07 -30.80 22.10
C PRO A 392 41.18 -29.96 23.38
N LYS A 393 40.45 -30.37 24.43
CA LYS A 393 40.55 -29.82 25.79
C LYS A 393 41.96 -30.04 26.37
N GLU A 394 42.86 -29.08 26.19
CA GLU A 394 44.12 -29.00 26.95
C GLU A 394 44.14 -27.77 27.85
N THR A 395 43.24 -27.72 28.85
CA THR A 395 43.44 -26.91 30.07
C THR A 395 42.52 -27.44 31.18
N SER A 396 42.83 -28.59 31.75
CA SER A 396 42.35 -28.97 33.09
C SER A 396 43.25 -30.05 33.69
N ALA A 397 44.49 -29.67 34.03
CA ALA A 397 45.36 -30.46 34.89
C ALA A 397 46.39 -29.55 35.56
N PHE A 398 45.98 -28.84 36.60
CA PHE A 398 46.88 -28.51 37.71
C PHE A 398 46.66 -29.58 38.78
N PRO A 399 47.61 -30.48 39.04
CA PRO A 399 47.57 -31.31 40.23
C PRO A 399 48.17 -30.54 41.41
N LEU A 400 47.43 -30.54 42.51
CA LEU A 400 47.91 -30.26 43.86
C LEU A 400 49.12 -31.16 44.16
N SER A 401 50.21 -30.57 44.68
CA SER A 401 51.30 -31.31 45.31
C SER A 401 50.85 -31.88 46.67
N PRO A 402 51.19 -33.13 47.00
CA PRO A 402 51.11 -33.63 48.38
C PRO A 402 52.44 -33.43 49.13
N GLU A 403 52.29 -33.03 50.40
CA GLU A 403 53.17 -33.22 51.58
C GLU A 403 54.70 -33.32 51.40
N GLN A 404 55.42 -32.39 52.04
CA GLN A 404 56.26 -32.67 53.22
C GLN A 404 56.21 -31.49 54.19
#